data_AF-A0A2E7KWQ7-F1
#
_entry.id   AF-A0A2E7KWQ7-F1
#
_cell.length_a   1.000
_cell.length_b   1.000
_cell.length_c   1.000
_cell.angle_alpha   90.00
_cell.angle_beta   90.00
_cell.angle_gamma   90.00
#
_symmetry.space_group_name_H-M   'P 1'
#
loop_
_entity.id
_entity.type
_entity.pdbx_description
1 polymer ?
#
loop_
_entity_poly.entity_id
_entity_poly.type
_entity_poly.pdbx_seq_one_letter_code
_entity_poly.pdbx_strand_id
1 'polypeptide(L)'
;MQFIIKFSAFFFISVISSGLAGAQKNIDINDVNITSKLLTGISVPNEEAITSKETWKKHRQDMSKAWERYKKSNLLPMQSWSEKHLSEIQQSKETLRYPFSGPDILHALYMFPDTDHYILCGLEPVGSVPESSILKGESSEQALKEIRTILEESLRFSFFKTLDMRAELSDAIYEGTLPIMCLFLSGAGYEIKKIEKLLLNKDGTVENLGTKKIRSDAVQITAKDEQGKPIKVSYFKTNIANGYINKSGFLKYLQGLPKGISYVKAASYLMHKNYFSEIRSHLLSSSSAIIQDDSGIPIKHFPNNRWNIQFFGKYTAPIDLFKEHYQAEMRDLSENQAIKLPFGTGYKWRKGQSNLILANHVKNGKPPKAILASISKLKKKPAPAPAPAPAPAPAPAPAPEKNNSSNQTFDLQSLDVQLRLLAKSVIDEETAKENKNAFIMNQYLIISNNTGSEELIGEKINVVRAGLINGRVVKEKPIGSIFSVKLSPLKKYPSLLNWTIKNDLTISKKETIYIPTQS
;
A
#
# COMPACT_ATOMS: atom_id res chain seq x y z
N MET A 1 53.40 0.17 74.94
CA MET A 1 52.00 -0.26 75.07
C MET A 1 51.46 -0.49 73.66
N GLN A 2 51.16 -1.77 73.36
CA GLN A 2 50.31 -2.31 72.27
C GLN A 2 50.51 -1.91 70.78
N PHE A 3 50.89 -2.94 70.02
CA PHE A 3 50.64 -3.29 68.61
C PHE A 3 49.55 -2.55 67.83
N ILE A 4 49.76 -2.40 66.51
CA ILE A 4 48.81 -2.86 65.46
C ILE A 4 49.53 -3.07 64.11
N ILE A 5 49.09 -4.12 63.41
CA ILE A 5 49.54 -4.66 62.13
C ILE A 5 48.67 -4.14 60.97
N LYS A 6 49.33 -3.91 59.82
CA LYS A 6 48.91 -3.80 58.41
C LYS A 6 47.40 -3.81 58.03
N PHE A 7 47.02 -2.88 57.15
CA PHE A 7 45.84 -2.97 56.28
C PHE A 7 46.19 -2.67 54.82
N SER A 8 45.83 -3.58 53.92
CA SER A 8 45.82 -3.38 52.46
C SER A 8 44.49 -2.78 52.04
N ALA A 9 44.52 -1.73 51.23
CA ALA A 9 43.34 -1.02 50.74
C ALA A 9 42.75 -1.67 49.49
N PHE A 10 41.47 -2.06 49.57
CA PHE A 10 40.61 -2.34 48.42
C PHE A 10 39.71 -1.13 48.17
N PHE A 11 39.81 -0.53 46.99
CA PHE A 11 38.91 0.54 46.53
C PHE A 11 37.61 -0.08 46.00
N PHE A 12 36.49 0.15 46.69
CA PHE A 12 35.15 -0.04 46.17
C PHE A 12 34.73 1.23 45.41
N ILE A 13 34.60 1.15 44.09
CA ILE A 13 33.92 2.18 43.28
C ILE A 13 32.44 1.80 43.23
N SER A 14 31.63 2.50 44.03
CA SER A 14 30.17 2.49 43.91
C SER A 14 29.77 3.32 42.69
N VAL A 15 29.39 2.66 41.60
CA VAL A 15 28.73 3.33 40.47
C VAL A 15 27.26 3.50 40.83
N ILE A 16 26.90 4.70 41.28
CA ILE A 16 25.50 5.14 41.36
C ILE A 16 25.02 5.29 39.91
N SER A 17 24.36 4.25 39.41
CA SER A 17 23.63 4.34 38.15
C SER A 17 22.36 5.17 38.40
N SER A 18 22.42 6.46 38.10
CA SER A 18 21.26 7.34 38.05
C SER A 18 20.35 6.88 36.90
N GLY A 19 19.38 6.04 37.24
CA GLY A 19 18.34 5.60 36.32
C GLY A 19 17.44 6.76 35.90
N LEU A 20 17.64 7.26 34.68
CA LEU A 20 16.61 7.97 33.91
C LEU A 20 15.83 6.93 33.09
N ALA A 21 15.13 6.04 33.78
CA ALA A 21 14.01 5.32 33.18
C ALA A 21 12.84 6.30 33.10
N GLY A 22 12.75 7.07 32.01
CA GLY A 22 11.58 7.89 31.73
C GLY A 22 10.33 6.99 31.79
N ALA A 23 9.41 7.29 32.71
CA ALA A 23 8.19 6.51 32.88
C ALA A 23 7.43 6.47 31.55
N GLN A 24 7.44 5.32 30.89
CA GLN A 24 6.82 5.13 29.59
C GLN A 24 5.31 5.17 29.76
N LYS A 25 4.66 6.25 29.28
CA LYS A 25 3.22 6.46 29.48
C LYS A 25 2.39 5.39 28.76
N ASN A 26 1.36 4.91 29.44
CA ASN A 26 0.35 4.04 28.84
C ASN A 26 -0.50 4.81 27.82
N ILE A 27 -1.10 4.06 26.90
CA ILE A 27 -2.06 4.57 25.93
C ILE A 27 -3.36 4.94 26.64
N ASP A 28 -3.80 6.18 26.48
CA ASP A 28 -5.09 6.65 26.96
C ASP A 28 -6.16 6.36 25.90
N ILE A 29 -6.97 5.32 26.14
CA ILE A 29 -8.01 4.89 25.20
C ILE A 29 -9.17 5.91 25.12
N ASN A 30 -9.41 6.68 26.18
CA ASN A 30 -10.43 7.72 26.14
C ASN A 30 -9.97 8.85 25.20
N ASP A 31 -8.74 9.32 25.35
CA ASP A 31 -8.16 10.34 24.47
C ASP A 31 -8.09 9.86 23.01
N VAL A 32 -7.75 8.59 22.78
CA VAL A 32 -7.78 7.99 21.43
C VAL A 32 -9.17 8.04 20.82
N ASN A 33 -10.22 7.65 21.55
CA ASN A 33 -11.60 7.71 21.05
C ASN A 33 -12.04 9.16 20.79
N ILE A 34 -11.70 10.10 21.68
CA ILE A 34 -11.96 11.53 21.50
C ILE A 34 -11.30 12.02 20.21
N THR A 35 -9.99 11.79 20.09
CA THR A 35 -9.19 12.25 18.95
C THR A 35 -9.71 11.65 17.65
N SER A 36 -9.96 10.34 17.62
CA SER A 36 -10.45 9.65 16.43
C SER A 36 -11.80 10.17 15.95
N LYS A 37 -12.72 10.46 16.86
CA LYS A 37 -14.00 11.14 16.55
C LYS A 37 -13.76 12.54 15.99
N LEU A 38 -12.91 13.35 16.63
CA LEU A 38 -12.60 14.71 16.18
C LEU A 38 -11.96 14.73 14.78
N LEU A 39 -11.04 13.81 14.48
CA LEU A 39 -10.41 13.65 13.15
C LEU A 39 -11.39 13.15 12.08
N THR A 40 -12.42 12.41 12.49
CA THR A 40 -13.53 12.01 11.61
C THR A 40 -14.47 13.18 11.31
N GLY A 41 -14.40 14.28 12.07
CA GLY A 41 -15.35 15.39 12.02
C GLY A 41 -16.59 15.17 12.90
N ILE A 42 -16.55 14.19 13.81
CA ILE A 42 -17.61 13.94 14.80
C ILE A 42 -17.35 14.81 16.02
N SER A 43 -18.39 15.54 16.46
CA SER A 43 -18.30 16.38 17.66
C SER A 43 -18.27 15.50 18.92
N VAL A 44 -17.42 15.87 19.87
CA VAL A 44 -17.33 15.22 21.18
C VAL A 44 -17.76 16.23 22.26
N PRO A 45 -18.66 15.87 23.18
CA PRO A 45 -19.00 16.74 24.31
C PRO A 45 -17.74 17.10 25.13
N ASN A 46 -17.74 18.29 25.74
CA ASN A 46 -16.66 18.78 26.61
C ASN A 46 -15.29 19.02 25.94
N GLU A 47 -15.21 19.00 24.60
CA GLU A 47 -14.00 19.36 23.84
C GLU A 47 -14.14 20.72 23.14
N GLU A 48 -14.78 21.69 23.80
CA GLU A 48 -15.05 23.04 23.26
C GLU A 48 -13.79 23.79 22.85
N ALA A 49 -12.65 23.53 23.52
CA ALA A 49 -11.35 24.08 23.16
C ALA A 49 -10.93 23.72 21.72
N ILE A 50 -11.44 22.62 21.16
CA ILE A 50 -11.21 22.21 19.77
C ILE A 50 -12.43 22.56 18.91
N THR A 51 -13.64 22.19 19.36
CA THR A 51 -14.84 22.23 18.52
C THR A 51 -15.39 23.65 18.27
N SER A 52 -15.01 24.62 19.10
CA SER A 52 -15.36 26.04 18.90
C SER A 52 -14.51 26.71 17.81
N LYS A 53 -13.31 26.20 17.51
CA LYS A 53 -12.39 26.76 16.51
C LYS A 53 -13.00 26.71 15.11
N GLU A 54 -12.92 27.81 14.37
CA GLU A 54 -13.47 27.90 13.01
C GLU A 54 -12.81 26.90 12.04
N THR A 55 -11.51 26.66 12.22
CA THR A 55 -10.76 25.64 11.47
C THR A 55 -11.33 24.24 11.66
N TRP A 56 -11.77 23.88 12.87
CA TRP A 56 -12.40 22.60 13.14
C TRP A 56 -13.84 22.55 12.63
N LYS A 57 -14.62 23.63 12.75
CA LYS A 57 -15.99 23.70 12.17
C LYS A 57 -15.95 23.48 10.65
N LYS A 58 -15.00 24.10 9.95
CA LYS A 58 -14.74 23.85 8.52
C LYS A 58 -14.37 22.39 8.27
N HIS A 59 -13.44 21.84 9.05
CA HIS A 59 -13.06 20.42 8.96
C HIS A 59 -14.27 19.49 9.08
N ARG A 60 -15.11 19.69 10.10
CA ARG A 60 -16.35 18.92 10.32
C ARG A 60 -17.28 18.98 9.11
N GLN A 61 -17.50 20.15 8.54
CA GLN A 61 -18.37 20.31 7.36
C GLN A 61 -17.82 19.56 6.15
N ASP A 62 -16.53 19.69 5.87
CA ASP A 62 -15.87 19.04 4.73
C ASP A 62 -15.88 17.51 4.89
N MET A 63 -15.55 17.02 6.09
CA MET A 63 -15.54 15.61 6.43
C MET A 63 -16.94 15.00 6.37
N SER A 64 -17.95 15.64 6.95
CA SER A 64 -19.33 15.15 6.92
C SER A 64 -19.82 14.97 5.47
N LYS A 65 -19.57 15.95 4.60
CA LYS A 65 -19.92 15.85 3.17
C LYS A 65 -19.16 14.71 2.48
N ALA A 66 -17.87 14.54 2.75
CA ALA A 66 -17.05 13.50 2.16
C ALA A 66 -17.52 12.09 2.58
N TRP A 67 -17.76 11.90 3.87
CA TRP A 67 -18.25 10.64 4.45
C TRP A 67 -19.63 10.27 3.91
N GLU A 68 -20.61 11.18 3.96
CA GLU A 68 -21.98 10.91 3.48
C GLU A 68 -21.98 10.53 2.00
N ARG A 69 -21.24 11.27 1.18
CA ARG A 69 -21.09 10.97 -0.24
C ARG A 69 -20.48 9.59 -0.46
N TYR A 70 -19.42 9.25 0.27
CA TYR A 70 -18.72 7.99 0.10
C TYR A 70 -19.54 6.80 0.61
N LYS A 71 -20.17 6.94 1.77
CA LYS A 71 -21.04 5.94 2.38
C LYS A 71 -22.18 5.56 1.44
N LYS A 72 -22.86 6.56 0.86
CA LYS A 72 -23.96 6.36 -0.10
C LYS A 72 -23.51 5.76 -1.43
N SER A 73 -22.37 6.21 -1.97
CA SER A 73 -21.94 5.80 -3.32
C SER A 73 -21.13 4.51 -3.36
N ASN A 74 -20.47 4.13 -2.26
CA ASN A 74 -19.54 3.00 -2.21
C ASN A 74 -19.83 2.03 -1.05
N LEU A 75 -19.74 2.49 0.22
CA LEU A 75 -19.73 1.58 1.37
C LEU A 75 -21.05 0.83 1.61
N LEU A 76 -22.20 1.51 1.54
CA LEU A 76 -23.50 0.85 1.71
C LEU A 76 -23.81 -0.11 0.55
N PRO A 77 -23.61 0.25 -0.74
CA PRO A 77 -23.75 -0.72 -1.82
C PRO A 77 -22.76 -1.90 -1.73
N MET A 78 -21.56 -1.68 -1.17
CA MET A 78 -20.58 -2.75 -0.88
C MET A 78 -21.11 -3.70 0.19
N GLN A 79 -21.65 -3.17 1.27
CA GLN A 79 -22.26 -3.99 2.33
C GLN A 79 -23.43 -4.80 1.83
N SER A 80 -24.38 -4.20 1.09
CA SER A 80 -25.50 -4.94 0.50
C SER A 80 -25.05 -5.99 -0.52
N TRP A 81 -23.97 -5.73 -1.26
CA TRP A 81 -23.37 -6.74 -2.14
C TRP A 81 -22.76 -7.89 -1.33
N SER A 82 -22.05 -7.58 -0.25
CA SER A 82 -21.48 -8.58 0.65
C SER A 82 -22.57 -9.50 1.22
N GLU A 83 -23.62 -8.93 1.83
CA GLU A 83 -24.73 -9.69 2.41
C GLU A 83 -25.36 -10.67 1.40
N LYS A 84 -25.48 -10.23 0.15
CA LYS A 84 -26.04 -11.04 -0.93
C LYS A 84 -25.13 -12.16 -1.41
N HIS A 85 -23.81 -11.94 -1.45
CA HIS A 85 -22.87 -12.83 -2.13
C HIS A 85 -21.97 -13.62 -1.20
N LEU A 86 -21.78 -13.17 0.03
CA LEU A 86 -20.84 -13.74 0.99
C LEU A 86 -21.53 -14.43 2.18
N SER A 87 -22.83 -14.25 2.39
CA SER A 87 -23.55 -14.84 3.54
C SER A 87 -23.46 -16.36 3.64
N GLU A 88 -23.42 -17.09 2.51
CA GLU A 88 -23.19 -18.55 2.52
C GLU A 88 -21.72 -18.94 2.79
N ILE A 89 -20.80 -18.02 2.54
CA ILE A 89 -19.35 -18.26 2.58
C ILE A 89 -18.80 -17.89 3.96
N GLN A 90 -19.32 -16.81 4.54
CA GLN A 90 -18.97 -16.33 5.87
C GLN A 90 -19.59 -17.23 6.92
N GLN A 91 -18.80 -18.18 7.42
CA GLN A 91 -19.12 -18.81 8.70
C GLN A 91 -18.91 -17.78 9.81
N SER A 92 -19.78 -17.77 10.82
CA SER A 92 -19.57 -16.89 11.98
C SER A 92 -18.16 -17.14 12.54
N LYS A 93 -17.36 -16.07 12.73
CA LYS A 93 -16.00 -16.06 13.34
C LYS A 93 -14.79 -16.29 12.41
N GLU A 94 -14.90 -16.03 11.12
CA GLU A 94 -13.72 -16.14 10.22
C GLU A 94 -12.66 -15.04 10.48
N THR A 95 -11.40 -15.39 10.19
CA THR A 95 -10.28 -14.44 10.13
C THR A 95 -10.12 -13.91 8.71
N LEU A 96 -10.06 -12.60 8.54
CA LEU A 96 -9.77 -11.95 7.26
C LEU A 96 -8.27 -11.71 7.11
N ARG A 97 -7.69 -12.20 6.01
CA ARG A 97 -6.33 -11.87 5.56
C ARG A 97 -6.41 -10.78 4.49
N TYR A 98 -5.87 -9.61 4.76
CA TYR A 98 -5.87 -8.48 3.83
C TYR A 98 -4.44 -8.00 3.57
N PRO A 99 -3.64 -8.72 2.75
CA PRO A 99 -2.31 -8.27 2.38
C PRO A 99 -2.39 -7.05 1.45
N PHE A 100 -1.35 -6.22 1.49
CA PHE A 100 -1.27 -4.98 0.72
C PHE A 100 -2.37 -3.94 1.07
N SER A 101 -2.95 -4.05 2.26
CA SER A 101 -4.09 -3.21 2.68
C SER A 101 -3.69 -1.77 3.02
N GLY A 102 -2.47 -1.55 3.50
CA GLY A 102 -2.16 -0.33 4.24
C GLY A 102 -3.13 -0.14 5.42
N PRO A 103 -3.57 1.09 5.74
CA PRO A 103 -4.51 1.37 6.82
C PRO A 103 -5.99 1.08 6.48
N ASP A 104 -6.28 0.38 5.37
CA ASP A 104 -7.63 0.23 4.82
C ASP A 104 -8.55 -0.76 5.58
N ILE A 105 -8.77 -0.51 6.86
CA ILE A 105 -9.74 -1.27 7.65
C ILE A 105 -11.19 -0.92 7.25
N LEU A 106 -11.42 0.29 6.73
CA LEU A 106 -12.77 0.76 6.38
C LEU A 106 -13.45 -0.17 5.37
N HIS A 107 -12.81 -0.47 4.23
CA HIS A 107 -13.43 -1.38 3.26
C HIS A 107 -13.60 -2.79 3.80
N ALA A 108 -12.67 -3.26 4.65
CA ALA A 108 -12.77 -4.58 5.24
C ALA A 108 -14.00 -4.71 6.16
N LEU A 109 -14.31 -3.68 6.96
CA LEU A 109 -15.50 -3.66 7.83
C LEU A 109 -16.81 -3.74 7.02
N TYR A 110 -16.91 -3.01 5.91
CA TYR A 110 -18.13 -3.00 5.09
C TYR A 110 -18.23 -4.21 4.15
N MET A 111 -17.10 -4.76 3.70
CA MET A 111 -17.07 -5.96 2.87
C MET A 111 -17.23 -7.24 3.69
N PHE A 112 -16.83 -7.26 4.97
CA PHE A 112 -16.86 -8.48 5.80
C PHE A 112 -17.36 -8.23 7.23
N PRO A 113 -18.57 -7.68 7.42
CA PRO A 113 -19.08 -7.24 8.73
C PRO A 113 -19.10 -8.35 9.80
N ASP A 114 -19.20 -9.61 9.37
CA ASP A 114 -19.24 -10.76 10.27
C ASP A 114 -17.88 -11.27 10.77
N THR A 115 -16.77 -10.65 10.34
CA THR A 115 -15.40 -11.03 10.73
C THR A 115 -15.03 -10.57 12.14
N ASP A 116 -14.41 -11.47 12.92
CA ASP A 116 -13.95 -11.17 14.29
C ASP A 116 -12.49 -10.67 14.33
N HIS A 117 -11.67 -11.09 13.35
CA HIS A 117 -10.26 -10.75 13.30
C HIS A 117 -9.82 -10.34 11.90
N TYR A 118 -9.43 -9.08 11.76
CA TYR A 118 -8.91 -8.48 10.54
C TYR A 118 -7.38 -8.39 10.61
N ILE A 119 -6.69 -9.07 9.71
CA ILE A 119 -5.23 -9.06 9.60
C ILE A 119 -4.82 -8.27 8.37
N LEU A 120 -4.32 -7.07 8.61
CA LEU A 120 -3.87 -6.11 7.61
C LEU A 120 -2.35 -6.13 7.52
N CYS A 121 -1.83 -5.86 6.32
CA CYS A 121 -0.39 -5.83 6.08
C CYS A 121 -0.02 -4.79 5.02
N GLY A 122 1.02 -4.02 5.29
CA GLY A 122 1.54 -3.00 4.38
C GLY A 122 3.01 -2.67 4.64
N LEU A 123 3.54 -1.64 3.98
CA LEU A 123 4.91 -1.15 4.18
C LEU A 123 4.97 0.13 5.01
N GLU A 124 3.81 0.69 5.32
CA GLU A 124 3.63 1.93 6.03
C GLU A 124 3.91 1.73 7.52
N PRO A 125 4.53 2.70 8.21
CA PRO A 125 4.76 2.55 9.64
C PRO A 125 3.44 2.46 10.40
N VAL A 126 3.42 1.68 11.49
CA VAL A 126 2.32 1.74 12.47
C VAL A 126 2.16 3.17 13.00
N GLY A 127 3.28 3.82 13.29
CA GLY A 127 3.35 5.20 13.76
C GLY A 127 2.84 5.41 15.19
N SER A 128 2.38 6.63 15.44
CA SER A 128 2.03 7.13 16.77
C SER A 128 0.58 6.85 17.13
N VAL A 129 0.29 6.96 18.43
CA VAL A 129 -1.08 6.88 18.93
C VAL A 129 -1.70 8.26 18.75
N PRO A 130 -2.92 8.40 18.20
CA PRO A 130 -3.53 9.71 18.01
C PRO A 130 -3.87 10.36 19.36
N GLU A 131 -3.45 11.61 19.54
CA GLU A 131 -3.68 12.39 20.77
C GLU A 131 -4.40 13.71 20.50
N SER A 132 -5.28 14.12 21.42
CA SER A 132 -6.12 15.31 21.25
C SER A 132 -5.34 16.61 21.50
N SER A 133 -4.23 16.50 22.25
CA SER A 133 -3.31 17.61 22.54
C SER A 133 -2.78 18.29 21.27
N ILE A 134 -2.58 17.53 20.19
CA ILE A 134 -2.16 18.05 18.87
C ILE A 134 -3.22 19.03 18.32
N LEU A 135 -4.51 18.71 18.47
CA LEU A 135 -5.60 19.57 18.02
C LEU A 135 -5.82 20.80 18.92
N LYS A 136 -5.33 20.73 20.16
CA LYS A 136 -5.32 21.85 21.11
C LYS A 136 -4.20 22.85 20.78
N GLY A 137 -3.05 22.35 20.31
CA GLY A 137 -1.86 23.15 19.97
C GLY A 137 -1.87 23.84 18.60
N GLU A 138 -0.72 24.42 18.25
CA GLU A 138 -0.51 25.23 17.03
C GLU A 138 -0.60 24.42 15.73
N SER A 139 -0.21 23.15 15.76
CA SER A 139 -0.24 22.26 14.59
C SER A 139 -1.65 21.81 14.19
N SER A 140 -2.69 22.21 14.92
CA SER A 140 -4.08 21.75 14.74
C SER A 140 -4.60 21.93 13.31
N GLU A 141 -4.46 23.12 12.72
CA GLU A 141 -4.99 23.40 11.37
C GLU A 141 -4.30 22.54 10.31
N GLN A 142 -2.97 22.44 10.40
CA GLN A 142 -2.16 21.63 9.49
C GLN A 142 -2.50 20.14 9.64
N ALA A 143 -2.64 19.63 10.87
CA ALA A 143 -3.02 18.24 11.13
C ALA A 143 -4.39 17.90 10.53
N LEU A 144 -5.39 18.78 10.73
CA LEU A 144 -6.73 18.59 10.15
C LEU A 144 -6.72 18.66 8.62
N LYS A 145 -5.81 19.45 8.03
CA LYS A 145 -5.63 19.54 6.57
C LYS A 145 -4.96 18.30 5.99
N GLU A 146 -3.95 17.76 6.65
CA GLU A 146 -3.29 16.50 6.27
C GLU A 146 -4.30 15.35 6.29
N ILE A 147 -5.10 15.24 7.35
CA ILE A 147 -6.17 14.22 7.44
C ILE A 147 -7.18 14.37 6.30
N ARG A 148 -7.65 15.58 6.00
CA ARG A 148 -8.55 15.80 4.84
C ARG A 148 -7.90 15.37 3.53
N THR A 149 -6.61 15.61 3.36
CA THR A 149 -5.87 15.27 2.13
C THR A 149 -5.76 13.75 1.98
N ILE A 150 -5.30 13.05 3.01
CA ILE A 150 -5.17 11.58 3.05
C ILE A 150 -6.53 10.91 2.78
N LEU A 151 -7.58 11.42 3.42
CA LEU A 151 -8.92 10.87 3.28
C LEU A 151 -9.58 11.25 1.95
N GLU A 152 -9.29 12.41 1.38
CA GLU A 152 -9.75 12.71 0.03
C GLU A 152 -9.21 11.65 -0.95
N GLU A 153 -7.95 11.27 -0.85
CA GLU A 153 -7.41 10.22 -1.72
C GLU A 153 -8.08 8.85 -1.48
N SER A 154 -8.18 8.42 -0.22
CA SER A 154 -8.80 7.13 0.14
C SER A 154 -10.29 7.06 -0.21
N LEU A 155 -11.06 8.09 0.13
CA LEU A 155 -12.52 8.12 -0.04
C LEU A 155 -12.90 8.53 -1.47
N ARG A 156 -12.04 9.20 -2.23
CA ARG A 156 -12.34 9.53 -3.63
C ARG A 156 -11.91 8.42 -4.57
N PHE A 157 -10.75 7.80 -4.33
CA PHE A 157 -10.18 6.82 -5.25
C PHE A 157 -10.40 5.37 -4.81
N SER A 158 -10.98 5.10 -3.64
CA SER A 158 -11.20 3.74 -3.11
C SER A 158 -9.91 2.92 -2.94
N PHE A 159 -8.73 3.53 -3.06
CA PHE A 159 -7.43 2.92 -2.80
C PHE A 159 -6.41 3.97 -2.34
N PHE A 160 -5.37 3.49 -1.66
CA PHE A 160 -4.19 4.25 -1.29
C PHE A 160 -3.05 3.99 -2.29
N LYS A 161 -2.26 5.01 -2.64
CA LYS A 161 -1.05 4.83 -3.47
C LYS A 161 0.15 4.48 -2.58
N THR A 162 0.79 3.34 -2.81
CA THR A 162 1.71 2.68 -1.86
C THR A 162 3.05 3.39 -1.59
N LEU A 163 3.72 3.92 -2.61
CA LEU A 163 4.99 4.64 -2.42
C LEU A 163 4.77 6.02 -1.79
N ASP A 164 3.71 6.70 -2.21
CA ASP A 164 3.29 8.02 -1.77
C ASP A 164 2.82 7.98 -0.31
N MET A 165 2.00 6.98 0.02
CA MET A 165 1.45 6.79 1.36
C MET A 165 2.52 6.52 2.41
N ARG A 166 3.60 5.78 2.09
CA ARG A 166 4.67 5.55 3.08
C ARG A 166 5.34 6.87 3.48
N ALA A 167 5.69 7.71 2.50
CA ALA A 167 6.31 9.01 2.77
C ALA A 167 5.33 9.95 3.47
N GLU A 168 4.10 10.05 2.96
CA GLU A 168 3.06 10.92 3.52
C GLU A 168 2.70 10.53 4.96
N LEU A 169 2.54 9.24 5.26
CA LEU A 169 2.26 8.79 6.63
C LEU A 169 3.47 8.87 7.55
N SER A 170 4.70 8.78 7.03
CA SER A 170 5.92 8.96 7.83
C SER A 170 6.14 10.42 8.24
N ASP A 171 5.77 11.37 7.38
CA ASP A 171 6.02 12.80 7.60
C ASP A 171 4.79 13.56 8.16
N ALA A 172 3.62 12.90 8.23
CA ALA A 172 2.40 13.49 8.78
C ALA A 172 2.50 13.76 10.29
N ILE A 173 1.77 14.78 10.75
CA ILE A 173 1.62 15.09 12.18
C ILE A 173 1.02 13.90 12.94
N TYR A 174 0.00 13.27 12.34
CA TYR A 174 -0.50 11.97 12.78
C TYR A 174 0.25 10.86 12.05
N GLU A 175 1.46 10.55 12.54
CA GLU A 175 2.37 9.58 11.93
C GLU A 175 1.75 8.18 11.84
N GLY A 176 1.81 7.57 10.66
CA GLY A 176 1.57 6.14 10.40
C GLY A 176 0.13 5.71 10.18
N THR A 177 -0.07 4.40 10.16
CA THR A 177 -1.38 3.77 9.86
C THR A 177 -2.32 3.75 11.06
N LEU A 178 -1.80 3.77 12.28
CA LEU A 178 -2.61 3.65 13.49
C LEU A 178 -3.63 4.80 13.63
N PRO A 179 -3.26 6.09 13.47
CA PRO A 179 -4.25 7.18 13.53
C PRO A 179 -5.36 7.03 12.48
N ILE A 180 -5.01 6.60 11.26
CA ILE A 180 -5.97 6.41 10.15
C ILE A 180 -6.90 5.23 10.42
N MET A 181 -6.39 4.10 10.91
CA MET A 181 -7.22 2.97 11.31
C MET A 181 -8.17 3.32 12.46
N CYS A 182 -7.71 4.07 13.46
CA CYS A 182 -8.55 4.54 14.56
C CYS A 182 -9.66 5.48 14.07
N LEU A 183 -9.34 6.39 13.16
CA LEU A 183 -10.29 7.26 12.48
C LEU A 183 -11.34 6.44 11.73
N PHE A 184 -10.92 5.46 10.92
CA PHE A 184 -11.85 4.60 10.17
C PHE A 184 -12.75 3.75 11.06
N LEU A 185 -12.23 3.20 12.16
CA LEU A 185 -13.04 2.51 13.16
C LEU A 185 -14.11 3.45 13.73
N SER A 186 -13.71 4.65 14.15
CA SER A 186 -14.66 5.65 14.69
C SER A 186 -15.71 6.08 13.67
N GLY A 187 -15.31 6.33 12.41
CA GLY A 187 -16.24 6.68 11.33
C GLY A 187 -17.16 5.54 10.90
N ALA A 188 -16.78 4.30 11.17
CA ALA A 188 -17.63 3.12 10.98
C ALA A 188 -18.51 2.79 12.20
N GLY A 189 -18.48 3.61 13.27
CA GLY A 189 -19.31 3.41 14.47
C GLY A 189 -18.68 2.51 15.54
N TYR A 190 -17.40 2.14 15.40
CA TYR A 190 -16.71 1.30 16.36
C TYR A 190 -16.11 2.13 17.51
N GLU A 191 -16.24 1.62 18.74
CA GLU A 191 -15.56 2.15 19.92
C GLU A 191 -14.27 1.38 20.19
N ILE A 192 -13.14 2.08 20.26
CA ILE A 192 -11.83 1.48 20.53
C ILE A 192 -11.75 1.14 22.02
N LYS A 193 -11.37 -0.10 22.33
CA LYS A 193 -11.26 -0.62 23.71
C LYS A 193 -9.83 -0.85 24.16
N LYS A 194 -8.96 -1.23 23.22
CA LYS A 194 -7.57 -1.52 23.55
C LYS A 194 -6.68 -1.31 22.32
N ILE A 195 -5.47 -0.81 22.55
CA ILE A 195 -4.41 -0.79 21.55
C ILE A 195 -3.17 -1.42 22.19
N GLU A 196 -2.65 -2.45 21.54
CA GLU A 196 -1.51 -3.23 21.99
C GLU A 196 -0.42 -3.19 20.93
N LYS A 197 0.81 -2.84 21.33
CA LYS A 197 1.96 -2.96 20.44
C LYS A 197 2.39 -4.42 20.42
N LEU A 198 2.71 -4.93 19.24
CA LEU A 198 3.03 -6.34 19.04
C LEU A 198 4.45 -6.48 18.51
N LEU A 199 5.14 -7.58 18.80
CA LEU A 199 6.37 -7.98 18.12
C LEU A 199 6.11 -9.28 17.37
N LEU A 200 6.38 -9.30 16.07
CA LEU A 200 6.35 -10.51 15.27
C LEU A 200 7.73 -11.17 15.30
N ASN A 201 7.80 -12.38 15.81
CA ASN A 201 9.03 -13.16 15.88
C ASN A 201 9.26 -13.97 14.60
N LYS A 202 10.53 -14.31 14.33
CA LYS A 202 10.95 -15.08 13.13
C LYS A 202 10.35 -16.48 13.04
N ASP A 203 9.86 -17.03 14.16
CA ASP A 203 9.16 -18.31 14.22
C ASP A 203 7.66 -18.20 13.90
N GLY A 204 7.14 -16.98 13.75
CA GLY A 204 5.72 -16.69 13.51
C GLY A 204 4.89 -16.45 14.77
N THR A 205 5.51 -16.50 15.96
CA THR A 205 4.82 -16.11 17.20
C THR A 205 4.67 -14.60 17.30
N VAL A 206 3.62 -14.15 17.98
CA VAL A 206 3.36 -12.73 18.22
C VAL A 206 3.44 -12.47 19.72
N GLU A 207 4.42 -11.67 20.13
CA GLU A 207 4.56 -11.19 21.50
C GLU A 207 3.76 -9.90 21.68
N ASN A 208 3.08 -9.78 22.81
CA ASN A 208 2.35 -8.57 23.19
C ASN A 208 3.25 -7.68 24.05
N LEU A 209 3.68 -6.56 23.49
CA LEU A 209 4.52 -5.57 24.16
C LEU A 209 3.72 -4.63 25.09
N GLY A 210 2.42 -4.85 25.21
CA GLY A 210 1.51 -4.12 26.08
C GLY A 210 0.97 -2.82 25.49
N THR A 211 0.43 -1.99 26.37
CA THR A 211 -0.27 -0.73 26.05
C THR A 211 0.62 0.50 26.20
N LYS A 212 1.94 0.32 26.13
CA LYS A 212 2.91 1.42 26.25
C LYS A 212 3.01 2.18 24.93
N LYS A 213 3.27 3.50 25.00
CA LYS A 213 3.55 4.35 23.82
C LYS A 213 4.95 4.07 23.24
N ILE A 214 5.12 2.88 22.67
CA ILE A 214 6.38 2.45 22.03
C ILE A 214 6.20 2.33 20.51
N ARG A 215 7.31 2.50 19.78
CA ARG A 215 7.35 2.17 18.35
C ARG A 215 7.36 0.64 18.20
N SER A 216 6.57 0.16 17.26
CA SER A 216 6.60 -1.22 16.80
C SER A 216 6.15 -1.28 15.35
N ASP A 217 6.63 -2.29 14.62
CA ASP A 217 6.19 -2.63 13.27
C ASP A 217 4.88 -3.44 13.26
N ALA A 218 4.29 -3.75 14.43
CA ALA A 218 2.97 -4.36 14.52
C ALA A 218 2.11 -3.79 15.66
N VAL A 219 0.79 -3.78 15.46
CA VAL A 219 -0.20 -3.31 16.44
C VAL A 219 -1.48 -4.13 16.36
N GLN A 220 -2.16 -4.31 17.49
CA GLN A 220 -3.52 -4.84 17.56
C GLN A 220 -4.44 -3.81 18.20
N ILE A 221 -5.57 -3.55 17.54
CA ILE A 221 -6.67 -2.75 18.06
C ILE A 221 -7.82 -3.69 18.39
N THR A 222 -8.30 -3.66 19.63
CA THR A 222 -9.58 -4.27 19.99
C THR A 222 -10.63 -3.17 20.00
N ALA A 223 -11.71 -3.37 19.25
CA ALA A 223 -12.83 -2.44 19.18
C ALA A 223 -14.15 -3.20 19.32
N LYS A 224 -15.25 -2.48 19.52
CA LYS A 224 -16.60 -3.05 19.48
C LYS A 224 -17.51 -2.21 18.58
N ASP A 225 -18.43 -2.85 17.87
CA ASP A 225 -19.47 -2.14 17.12
C ASP A 225 -20.57 -1.59 18.05
N GLU A 226 -21.58 -0.98 17.45
CA GLU A 226 -22.75 -0.41 18.15
C GLU A 226 -23.57 -1.49 18.87
N GLN A 227 -23.57 -2.73 18.37
CA GLN A 227 -24.23 -3.89 18.98
C GLN A 227 -23.39 -4.54 20.08
N GLY A 228 -22.16 -4.07 20.30
CA GLY A 228 -21.23 -4.58 21.30
C GLY A 228 -20.43 -5.80 20.85
N LYS A 229 -20.49 -6.21 19.58
CA LYS A 229 -19.67 -7.29 19.04
C LYS A 229 -18.19 -6.86 19.04
N PRO A 230 -17.30 -7.60 19.72
CA PRO A 230 -15.88 -7.29 19.73
C PRO A 230 -15.23 -7.72 18.41
N ILE A 231 -14.32 -6.89 17.90
CA ILE A 231 -13.43 -7.21 16.79
C ILE A 231 -11.98 -6.95 17.14
N LYS A 232 -11.07 -7.63 16.47
CA LYS A 232 -9.63 -7.40 16.50
C LYS A 232 -9.13 -6.95 15.14
N VAL A 233 -8.31 -5.90 15.12
CA VAL A 233 -7.62 -5.42 13.92
C VAL A 233 -6.13 -5.49 14.18
N SER A 234 -5.43 -6.42 13.53
CA SER A 234 -3.98 -6.55 13.61
C SER A 234 -3.36 -5.98 12.34
N TYR A 235 -2.46 -5.01 12.46
CA TYR A 235 -1.68 -4.48 11.34
C TYR A 235 -0.21 -4.85 11.51
N PHE A 236 0.39 -5.34 10.43
CA PHE A 236 1.82 -5.67 10.35
C PHE A 236 2.47 -4.87 9.22
N LYS A 237 3.46 -4.06 9.58
CA LYS A 237 4.38 -3.44 8.62
C LYS A 237 5.45 -4.46 8.28
N THR A 238 5.33 -5.12 7.13
CA THR A 238 6.32 -6.11 6.69
C THR A 238 6.35 -6.22 5.17
N ASN A 239 7.55 -6.48 4.63
CA ASN A 239 7.71 -6.77 3.22
C ASN A 239 7.32 -8.23 2.97
N ILE A 240 6.28 -8.43 2.16
CA ILE A 240 5.72 -9.74 1.86
C ILE A 240 6.19 -10.32 0.52
N ALA A 241 7.24 -9.76 -0.08
CA ALA A 241 7.94 -10.39 -1.19
C ALA A 241 8.64 -11.69 -0.74
N ASN A 242 8.89 -12.57 -1.71
CA ASN A 242 9.54 -13.85 -1.49
C ASN A 242 10.84 -13.67 -0.69
N GLY A 243 11.08 -14.57 0.27
CA GLY A 243 12.22 -14.50 1.19
C GLY A 243 12.02 -13.51 2.35
N TYR A 244 11.51 -12.29 2.12
CA TYR A 244 11.24 -11.32 3.19
C TYR A 244 10.08 -11.73 4.09
N ILE A 245 9.01 -12.27 3.50
CA ILE A 245 7.85 -12.76 4.23
C ILE A 245 8.21 -13.92 5.18
N ASN A 246 9.20 -14.73 4.78
CA ASN A 246 9.76 -15.81 5.59
C ASN A 246 10.71 -15.28 6.67
N LYS A 247 11.63 -14.38 6.30
CA LYS A 247 12.60 -13.77 7.24
C LYS A 247 11.92 -13.00 8.37
N SER A 248 10.80 -12.36 8.09
CA SER A 248 9.99 -11.64 9.10
C SER A 248 9.17 -12.56 10.01
N GLY A 249 9.01 -13.84 9.66
CA GLY A 249 8.10 -14.75 10.36
C GLY A 249 6.63 -14.58 9.98
N PHE A 250 6.28 -13.61 9.11
CA PHE A 250 4.88 -13.31 8.79
C PHE A 250 4.17 -14.46 8.08
N LEU A 251 4.85 -15.16 7.17
CA LEU A 251 4.25 -16.33 6.52
C LEU A 251 3.92 -17.43 7.53
N LYS A 252 4.81 -17.68 8.49
CA LYS A 252 4.61 -18.67 9.56
C LYS A 252 3.46 -18.28 10.48
N TYR A 253 3.37 -17.00 10.84
CA TYR A 253 2.22 -16.45 11.57
C TYR A 253 0.91 -16.74 10.83
N LEU A 254 0.84 -16.42 9.54
CA LEU A 254 -0.37 -16.67 8.73
C LEU A 254 -0.70 -18.17 8.59
N GLN A 255 0.31 -19.04 8.54
CA GLN A 255 0.18 -20.50 8.49
C GLN A 255 -0.32 -21.10 9.81
N GLY A 256 -0.02 -20.46 10.95
CA GLY A 256 -0.51 -20.87 12.27
C GLY A 256 -1.98 -20.55 12.52
N LEU A 257 -2.62 -19.76 11.64
CA LEU A 257 -4.02 -19.37 11.76
C LEU A 257 -4.94 -20.33 11.00
N PRO A 258 -6.19 -20.54 11.48
CA PRO A 258 -7.20 -21.28 10.74
C PRO A 258 -7.43 -20.72 9.33
N LYS A 259 -7.97 -21.56 8.44
CA LYS A 259 -8.44 -21.07 7.13
C LYS A 259 -9.48 -19.97 7.34
N GLY A 260 -9.51 -19.00 6.44
CA GLY A 260 -10.45 -17.88 6.50
C GLY A 260 -10.56 -17.19 5.16
N ILE A 261 -11.11 -15.98 5.12
CA ILE A 261 -11.25 -15.24 3.86
C ILE A 261 -9.98 -14.45 3.57
N SER A 262 -9.65 -14.30 2.30
CA SER A 262 -8.66 -13.33 1.85
C SER A 262 -9.31 -12.22 1.01
N TYR A 263 -8.90 -10.99 1.26
CA TYR A 263 -9.28 -9.83 0.49
C TYR A 263 -8.05 -9.14 -0.08
N VAL A 264 -8.09 -8.74 -1.35
CA VAL A 264 -6.98 -8.08 -2.02
C VAL A 264 -7.53 -6.95 -2.86
N LYS A 265 -7.09 -5.72 -2.60
CA LYS A 265 -7.56 -4.54 -3.33
C LYS A 265 -6.39 -3.63 -3.70
N ALA A 266 -6.37 -3.18 -4.96
CA ALA A 266 -5.37 -2.24 -5.49
C ALA A 266 -3.93 -2.62 -5.11
N ALA A 267 -3.59 -3.89 -5.24
CA ALA A 267 -2.35 -4.48 -4.73
C ALA A 267 -1.15 -4.31 -5.67
N SER A 268 -1.13 -3.22 -6.45
CA SER A 268 -0.03 -2.87 -7.39
C SER A 268 0.40 -4.01 -8.32
N TYR A 269 -0.51 -4.94 -8.61
CA TYR A 269 -0.26 -6.14 -9.44
C TYR A 269 0.92 -6.99 -8.95
N LEU A 270 1.28 -6.90 -7.66
CA LEU A 270 2.49 -7.51 -7.12
C LEU A 270 2.44 -9.04 -7.24
N MET A 271 1.27 -9.65 -7.01
CA MET A 271 1.08 -11.10 -7.15
C MET A 271 1.02 -11.59 -8.60
N HIS A 272 1.10 -10.72 -9.60
CA HIS A 272 1.37 -11.12 -10.98
C HIS A 272 2.84 -11.50 -11.19
N LYS A 273 3.73 -11.01 -10.31
CA LYS A 273 5.17 -11.18 -10.41
C LYS A 273 5.62 -12.42 -9.64
N ASN A 274 6.65 -13.11 -10.14
CA ASN A 274 7.11 -14.37 -9.57
C ASN A 274 7.66 -14.22 -8.15
N TYR A 275 8.23 -13.06 -7.82
CA TYR A 275 8.79 -12.78 -6.49
C TYR A 275 7.74 -12.43 -5.42
N PHE A 276 6.44 -12.65 -5.69
CA PHE A 276 5.35 -12.68 -4.71
C PHE A 276 4.60 -14.02 -4.72
N SER A 277 5.22 -15.08 -5.23
CA SER A 277 4.60 -16.41 -5.29
C SER A 277 4.31 -17.00 -3.92
N GLU A 278 5.09 -16.68 -2.88
CA GLU A 278 4.90 -17.25 -1.53
C GLU A 278 3.57 -16.81 -0.91
N ILE A 279 3.28 -15.50 -0.90
CA ILE A 279 2.00 -14.99 -0.44
C ILE A 279 0.86 -15.48 -1.34
N ARG A 280 1.02 -15.47 -2.67
CA ARG A 280 0.01 -15.97 -3.62
C ARG A 280 -0.37 -17.42 -3.33
N SER A 281 0.63 -18.30 -3.14
CA SER A 281 0.41 -19.71 -2.82
C SER A 281 -0.28 -19.88 -1.48
N HIS A 282 0.09 -19.10 -0.47
CA HIS A 282 -0.56 -19.13 0.84
C HIS A 282 -2.05 -18.76 0.75
N LEU A 283 -2.40 -17.67 0.05
CA LEU A 283 -3.81 -17.30 -0.12
C LEU A 283 -4.59 -18.41 -0.85
N LEU A 284 -4.03 -19.01 -1.90
CA LEU A 284 -4.66 -20.12 -2.65
C LEU A 284 -4.77 -21.44 -1.87
N SER A 285 -3.98 -21.66 -0.81
CA SER A 285 -4.04 -22.88 0.01
C SER A 285 -4.88 -22.71 1.26
N SER A 286 -4.90 -21.50 1.83
CA SER A 286 -5.40 -21.24 3.17
C SER A 286 -6.68 -20.41 3.21
N SER A 287 -7.22 -20.03 2.05
CA SER A 287 -8.48 -19.27 2.00
C SER A 287 -9.71 -20.16 1.76
N SER A 288 -10.82 -19.87 2.46
CA SER A 288 -12.16 -20.38 2.17
C SER A 288 -12.78 -19.66 0.96
N ALA A 289 -12.51 -18.36 0.84
CA ALA A 289 -12.78 -17.56 -0.33
C ALA A 289 -11.71 -16.47 -0.53
N ILE A 290 -11.55 -16.03 -1.78
CA ILE A 290 -10.68 -14.92 -2.16
C ILE A 290 -11.53 -13.90 -2.89
N ILE A 291 -11.59 -12.68 -2.36
CA ILE A 291 -12.25 -11.53 -2.99
C ILE A 291 -11.15 -10.59 -3.46
N GLN A 292 -11.14 -10.21 -4.73
CA GLN A 292 -10.10 -9.33 -5.26
C GLN A 292 -10.51 -8.55 -6.50
N ASP A 293 -9.86 -7.42 -6.78
CA ASP A 293 -9.85 -6.84 -8.13
C ASP A 293 -8.73 -7.45 -9.01
N ASP A 294 -8.62 -6.98 -10.24
CA ASP A 294 -7.67 -7.43 -11.26
C ASP A 294 -6.19 -7.28 -10.86
N SER A 295 -5.88 -6.42 -9.90
CA SER A 295 -4.53 -6.27 -9.32
C SER A 295 -4.12 -7.39 -8.37
N GLY A 296 -5.02 -8.30 -8.01
CA GLY A 296 -4.76 -9.44 -7.13
C GLY A 296 -4.02 -10.60 -7.81
N ILE A 297 -4.39 -11.82 -7.46
CA ILE A 297 -3.86 -13.06 -8.04
C ILE A 297 -4.37 -13.19 -9.48
N PRO A 298 -3.48 -13.37 -10.48
CA PRO A 298 -3.92 -13.65 -11.86
C PRO A 298 -4.83 -14.88 -11.94
N ILE A 299 -5.89 -14.83 -12.75
CA ILE A 299 -6.90 -15.90 -12.83
C ILE A 299 -6.29 -17.25 -13.25
N LYS A 300 -5.23 -17.23 -14.06
CA LYS A 300 -4.47 -18.43 -14.48
C LYS A 300 -3.86 -19.22 -13.32
N HIS A 301 -3.72 -18.62 -12.14
CA HIS A 301 -3.17 -19.29 -10.95
C HIS A 301 -4.22 -19.98 -10.10
N PHE A 302 -5.52 -19.85 -10.41
CA PHE A 302 -6.58 -20.56 -9.71
C PHE A 302 -6.85 -21.91 -10.40
N PRO A 303 -6.57 -23.06 -9.75
CA PRO A 303 -6.86 -24.34 -10.37
C PRO A 303 -8.37 -24.59 -10.51
N ASN A 304 -8.83 -24.84 -11.73
CA ASN A 304 -10.24 -25.05 -12.07
C ASN A 304 -10.91 -26.23 -11.34
N ASN A 305 -10.12 -27.17 -10.82
CA ASN A 305 -10.60 -28.30 -10.02
C ASN A 305 -10.79 -27.97 -8.54
N ARG A 306 -10.32 -26.80 -8.07
CA ARG A 306 -10.43 -26.36 -6.68
C ARG A 306 -11.27 -25.11 -6.53
N TRP A 307 -11.20 -24.18 -7.48
CA TRP A 307 -11.84 -22.88 -7.38
C TRP A 307 -12.97 -22.72 -8.39
N ASN A 308 -14.09 -22.21 -7.90
CA ASN A 308 -15.16 -21.63 -8.70
C ASN A 308 -15.02 -20.10 -8.64
N ILE A 309 -14.96 -19.46 -9.82
CA ILE A 309 -14.71 -18.03 -9.94
C ILE A 309 -15.95 -17.34 -10.50
N GLN A 310 -16.39 -16.30 -9.81
CA GLN A 310 -17.46 -15.41 -10.24
C GLN A 310 -16.90 -14.02 -10.51
N PHE A 311 -17.28 -13.45 -11.64
CA PHE A 311 -16.86 -12.11 -12.06
C PHE A 311 -17.98 -11.10 -11.81
N PHE A 312 -17.60 -9.91 -11.38
CA PHE A 312 -18.49 -8.79 -11.17
C PHE A 312 -17.92 -7.54 -11.83
N GLY A 313 -18.80 -6.70 -12.36
CA GLY A 313 -18.44 -5.43 -12.97
C GLY A 313 -17.88 -5.59 -14.37
N LYS A 314 -16.94 -4.72 -14.74
CA LYS A 314 -16.39 -4.64 -16.08
C LYS A 314 -14.86 -4.66 -16.02
N TYR A 315 -14.25 -5.74 -16.50
CA TYR A 315 -12.82 -5.78 -16.77
C TYR A 315 -12.56 -5.37 -18.22
N THR A 316 -11.80 -4.30 -18.44
CA THR A 316 -11.38 -3.91 -19.80
C THR A 316 -9.91 -4.13 -20.05
N ALA A 317 -9.07 -3.57 -19.19
CA ALA A 317 -7.63 -3.71 -19.11
C ALA A 317 -7.19 -3.09 -17.77
N PRO A 318 -5.96 -3.30 -17.29
CA PRO A 318 -5.40 -2.49 -16.20
C PRO A 318 -5.38 -0.99 -16.53
N ILE A 319 -5.06 -0.15 -15.54
CA ILE A 319 -4.67 1.24 -15.81
C ILE A 319 -3.31 1.27 -16.51
N ASP A 320 -2.97 2.39 -17.16
CA ASP A 320 -1.75 2.48 -18.00
C ASP A 320 -0.45 2.11 -17.28
N LEU A 321 -0.38 2.42 -15.97
CA LEU A 321 0.76 2.08 -15.11
C LEU A 321 1.01 0.55 -15.00
N PHE A 322 -0.01 -0.27 -15.24
CA PHE A 322 0.03 -1.73 -15.07
C PHE A 322 -0.45 -2.46 -16.33
N LYS A 323 -0.41 -1.81 -17.50
CA LYS A 323 -0.97 -2.35 -18.76
C LYS A 323 -0.36 -3.69 -19.18
N GLU A 324 0.87 -3.97 -18.79
CA GLU A 324 1.57 -5.23 -19.02
C GLU A 324 0.94 -6.42 -18.30
N HIS A 325 0.10 -6.18 -17.30
CA HIS A 325 -0.60 -7.19 -16.52
C HIS A 325 -2.00 -7.53 -17.06
N TYR A 326 -2.24 -7.23 -18.34
CA TYR A 326 -3.48 -7.57 -19.02
C TYR A 326 -3.75 -9.09 -19.03
N GLN A 327 -5.01 -9.47 -18.81
CA GLN A 327 -5.47 -10.85 -18.75
C GLN A 327 -6.58 -11.08 -19.78
N ALA A 328 -6.22 -11.56 -20.98
CA ALA A 328 -7.17 -11.77 -22.08
C ALA A 328 -8.34 -12.70 -21.69
N GLU A 329 -8.06 -13.80 -20.99
CA GLU A 329 -9.09 -14.73 -20.51
C GLU A 329 -10.07 -14.05 -19.53
N MET A 330 -9.59 -13.14 -18.66
CA MET A 330 -10.45 -12.40 -17.75
C MET A 330 -11.36 -11.43 -18.51
N ARG A 331 -10.87 -10.85 -19.61
CA ARG A 331 -11.67 -9.99 -20.48
C ARG A 331 -12.83 -10.76 -21.10
N ASP A 332 -12.55 -11.91 -21.71
CA ASP A 332 -13.56 -12.74 -22.35
C ASP A 332 -14.60 -13.23 -21.33
N LEU A 333 -14.16 -13.69 -20.16
CA LEU A 333 -15.06 -14.14 -19.09
C LEU A 333 -15.89 -12.99 -18.52
N SER A 334 -15.28 -11.82 -18.30
CA SER A 334 -16.00 -10.65 -17.78
C SER A 334 -17.06 -10.14 -18.76
N GLU A 335 -16.82 -10.15 -20.07
CA GLU A 335 -17.80 -9.70 -21.06
C GLU A 335 -19.03 -10.61 -21.12
N ASN A 336 -18.82 -11.92 -20.96
CA ASN A 336 -19.87 -12.90 -21.16
C ASN A 336 -20.58 -13.34 -19.87
N GLN A 337 -19.95 -13.17 -18.71
CA GLN A 337 -20.38 -13.82 -17.45
C GLN A 337 -20.45 -12.88 -16.25
N ALA A 338 -19.98 -11.63 -16.35
CA ALA A 338 -19.91 -10.76 -15.17
C ALA A 338 -21.29 -10.29 -14.70
N ILE A 339 -21.51 -10.36 -13.39
CA ILE A 339 -22.67 -9.81 -12.71
C ILE A 339 -22.45 -8.31 -12.47
N LYS A 340 -23.50 -7.49 -12.49
CA LYS A 340 -23.38 -6.06 -12.20
C LYS A 340 -22.76 -5.80 -10.83
N LEU A 341 -21.73 -4.94 -10.79
CA LEU A 341 -21.11 -4.45 -9.56
C LEU A 341 -21.70 -3.07 -9.19
N PRO A 342 -22.34 -2.90 -8.02
CA PRO A 342 -23.09 -1.69 -7.70
C PRO A 342 -22.23 -0.55 -7.12
N PHE A 343 -20.94 -0.79 -6.88
CA PHE A 343 -19.99 0.14 -6.31
C PHE A 343 -18.67 0.17 -7.08
N GLY A 344 -17.77 1.06 -6.67
CA GLY A 344 -16.46 1.26 -7.25
C GLY A 344 -15.35 0.68 -6.38
N THR A 345 -14.37 -0.01 -6.96
CA THR A 345 -13.24 -0.59 -6.23
C THR A 345 -11.98 -0.72 -7.09
N GLY A 346 -10.83 -0.97 -6.46
CA GLY A 346 -9.54 -1.16 -7.11
C GLY A 346 -9.07 0.08 -7.87
N TYR A 347 -8.09 -0.09 -8.77
CA TYR A 347 -7.55 1.05 -9.53
C TYR A 347 -8.57 1.70 -10.47
N LYS A 348 -9.57 0.95 -10.95
CA LYS A 348 -10.69 1.47 -11.75
C LYS A 348 -11.91 1.78 -10.87
N TRP A 349 -11.70 2.52 -9.79
CA TRP A 349 -12.66 2.84 -8.73
C TRP A 349 -13.96 3.53 -9.14
N ARG A 350 -14.11 4.01 -10.38
CA ARG A 350 -15.38 4.61 -10.82
C ARG A 350 -16.43 3.52 -10.98
N LYS A 351 -17.61 3.73 -10.38
CA LYS A 351 -18.76 2.84 -10.54
C LYS A 351 -19.03 2.57 -12.03
N GLY A 352 -19.19 1.29 -12.38
CA GLY A 352 -19.38 0.83 -13.76
C GLY A 352 -18.08 0.62 -14.56
N GLN A 353 -16.92 0.97 -14.01
CA GLN A 353 -15.59 0.70 -14.59
C GLN A 353 -14.77 -0.31 -13.79
N SER A 354 -15.14 -0.54 -12.53
CA SER A 354 -14.48 -1.50 -11.66
C SER A 354 -14.83 -2.93 -12.01
N ASN A 355 -13.94 -3.84 -11.65
CA ASN A 355 -14.18 -5.28 -11.63
C ASN A 355 -13.95 -5.81 -10.21
N LEU A 356 -14.57 -6.95 -9.91
CA LEU A 356 -14.33 -7.71 -8.70
C LEU A 356 -14.46 -9.20 -9.02
N ILE A 357 -13.62 -10.00 -8.40
CA ILE A 357 -13.58 -11.46 -8.50
C ILE A 357 -13.95 -12.02 -7.13
N LEU A 358 -14.88 -12.96 -7.10
CA LEU A 358 -15.12 -13.84 -5.96
C LEU A 358 -14.71 -15.25 -6.36
N ALA A 359 -13.66 -15.78 -5.74
CA ALA A 359 -13.25 -17.17 -5.89
C ALA A 359 -13.59 -17.94 -4.60
N ASN A 360 -14.34 -19.03 -4.73
CA ASN A 360 -14.65 -19.93 -3.62
C ASN A 360 -14.35 -21.39 -3.99
N HIS A 361 -14.26 -22.28 -3.00
CA HIS A 361 -14.02 -23.70 -3.28
C HIS A 361 -15.20 -24.33 -4.02
N VAL A 362 -14.90 -25.20 -4.97
CA VAL A 362 -15.93 -26.00 -5.67
C VAL A 362 -16.63 -26.89 -4.62
N LYS A 363 -17.96 -26.75 -4.48
CA LYS A 363 -18.76 -27.65 -3.64
C LYS A 363 -18.65 -29.07 -4.25
N ASN A 364 -18.20 -30.07 -3.46
CA ASN A 364 -18.06 -31.46 -3.89
C ASN A 364 -19.35 -31.91 -4.62
N GLY A 365 -19.26 -32.23 -5.92
CA GLY A 365 -20.36 -32.82 -6.70
C GLY A 365 -21.02 -31.95 -7.78
N LYS A 366 -20.63 -30.69 -8.00
CA LYS A 366 -21.09 -29.91 -9.19
C LYS A 366 -19.94 -29.17 -9.87
N PRO A 367 -19.53 -29.55 -11.09
CA PRO A 367 -18.56 -28.76 -11.85
C PRO A 367 -19.17 -27.39 -12.20
N PRO A 368 -18.43 -26.28 -12.10
CA PRO A 368 -18.93 -24.96 -12.49
C PRO A 368 -19.35 -24.94 -13.97
N LYS A 369 -20.61 -24.53 -14.22
CA LYS A 369 -21.25 -24.49 -15.54
C LYS A 369 -20.59 -23.50 -16.53
N ALA A 370 -19.55 -22.76 -16.13
CA ALA A 370 -19.09 -21.56 -16.84
C ALA A 370 -17.64 -21.59 -17.37
N ILE A 371 -16.80 -22.56 -16.96
CA ILE A 371 -15.39 -22.66 -17.43
C ILE A 371 -15.22 -23.77 -18.48
N LEU A 372 -15.98 -24.87 -18.36
CA LEU A 372 -15.87 -26.02 -19.29
C LEU A 372 -16.31 -25.71 -20.73
N ALA A 373 -17.26 -24.80 -20.93
CA ALA A 373 -17.75 -24.41 -22.26
C ALA A 373 -16.79 -23.45 -23.01
N SER A 374 -15.97 -22.68 -22.29
CA SER A 374 -15.01 -21.73 -22.88
C SER A 374 -13.72 -22.44 -23.29
N ILE A 375 -13.23 -23.37 -22.46
CA ILE A 375 -12.02 -24.16 -22.75
C ILE A 375 -12.24 -25.13 -23.92
N SER A 376 -13.46 -25.68 -24.08
CA SER A 376 -13.80 -26.55 -25.22
C SER A 376 -13.91 -25.77 -26.54
N LYS A 377 -14.31 -24.49 -26.51
CA LYS A 377 -14.29 -23.60 -27.68
C LYS A 377 -12.87 -23.20 -28.11
N LEU A 378 -11.95 -22.98 -27.16
CA LEU A 378 -10.55 -22.59 -27.45
C LEU A 378 -9.65 -23.75 -27.93
N LYS A 379 -10.06 -25.01 -27.74
CA LYS A 379 -9.36 -26.18 -28.30
C LYS A 379 -9.68 -26.47 -29.78
N LYS A 380 -10.55 -25.70 -30.43
CA LYS A 380 -10.73 -25.79 -31.89
C LYS A 380 -9.61 -25.05 -32.61
N LYS A 381 -8.73 -25.85 -33.21
CA LYS A 381 -7.62 -25.57 -34.14
C LYS A 381 -7.71 -24.22 -34.89
N PRO A 382 -6.64 -23.40 -34.94
CA PRO A 382 -6.58 -22.28 -35.87
C PRO A 382 -6.54 -22.80 -37.32
N ALA A 383 -7.17 -22.07 -38.24
CA ALA A 383 -7.06 -22.30 -39.68
C ALA A 383 -5.56 -22.27 -40.13
N PRO A 384 -5.19 -22.96 -41.23
CA PRO A 384 -3.80 -23.03 -41.66
C PRO A 384 -3.27 -21.63 -42.01
N ALA A 385 -2.05 -21.32 -41.57
CA ALA A 385 -1.38 -20.07 -41.85
C ALA A 385 -1.07 -19.91 -43.37
N PRO A 386 -1.06 -18.69 -43.91
CA PRO A 386 -0.57 -18.44 -45.27
C PRO A 386 0.92 -18.78 -45.40
N ALA A 387 1.32 -19.25 -46.58
CA ALA A 387 2.68 -19.73 -46.85
C ALA A 387 3.77 -18.65 -46.60
N PRO A 388 4.95 -19.04 -46.09
CA PRO A 388 6.04 -18.11 -45.80
C PRO A 388 6.72 -17.59 -47.07
N ALA A 389 7.09 -16.31 -47.05
CA ALA A 389 7.91 -15.65 -48.07
C ALA A 389 9.38 -16.18 -48.02
N PRO A 390 10.14 -16.09 -49.14
CA PRO A 390 11.48 -16.68 -49.23
C PRO A 390 12.50 -15.98 -48.33
N ALA A 391 13.43 -16.78 -47.80
CA ALA A 391 14.45 -16.37 -46.83
C ALA A 391 15.54 -15.46 -47.44
N PRO A 392 16.06 -14.46 -46.71
CA PRO A 392 17.29 -13.75 -47.06
C PRO A 392 18.54 -14.60 -46.78
N ALA A 393 19.59 -14.34 -47.57
CA ALA A 393 20.87 -15.05 -47.62
C ALA A 393 21.69 -15.00 -46.31
N PRO A 394 22.59 -15.97 -46.06
CA PRO A 394 23.28 -16.14 -44.78
C PRO A 394 24.49 -15.20 -44.62
N ALA A 395 24.61 -14.60 -43.44
CA ALA A 395 25.83 -13.94 -42.97
C ALA A 395 26.69 -14.91 -42.13
N PRO A 396 28.03 -14.78 -42.14
CA PRO A 396 28.97 -15.82 -41.73
C PRO A 396 29.07 -16.06 -40.20
N ALA A 397 29.50 -17.28 -39.88
CA ALA A 397 29.63 -17.90 -38.55
C ALA A 397 30.83 -17.37 -37.70
N PRO A 398 30.84 -17.62 -36.37
CA PRO A 398 31.55 -16.84 -35.36
C PRO A 398 32.92 -17.40 -34.95
N ALA A 399 33.69 -16.61 -34.19
CA ALA A 399 34.92 -17.03 -33.50
C ALA A 399 34.86 -16.55 -32.02
N PRO A 400 35.65 -17.15 -31.09
CA PRO A 400 35.16 -18.16 -30.15
C PRO A 400 35.08 -17.69 -28.68
N GLU A 401 34.28 -18.43 -27.90
CA GLU A 401 34.14 -18.31 -26.44
C GLU A 401 35.43 -18.60 -25.67
N LYS A 402 35.58 -17.92 -24.53
CA LYS A 402 36.26 -18.46 -23.35
C LYS A 402 35.36 -18.34 -22.11
N ASN A 403 35.08 -19.50 -21.54
CA ASN A 403 34.42 -19.81 -20.27
C ASN A 403 35.14 -19.18 -19.06
N ASN A 404 34.43 -18.72 -18.01
CA ASN A 404 33.88 -19.57 -16.92
C ASN A 404 33.41 -18.74 -15.69
N SER A 405 32.20 -19.08 -15.21
CA SER A 405 31.72 -19.16 -13.81
C SER A 405 32.13 -18.14 -12.74
N SER A 406 31.14 -17.54 -12.06
CA SER A 406 30.75 -17.94 -10.68
C SER A 406 29.66 -17.03 -10.06
N ASN A 407 28.85 -17.64 -9.19
CA ASN A 407 27.82 -17.03 -8.34
C ASN A 407 28.26 -15.72 -7.68
N GLN A 408 27.42 -14.68 -7.73
CA GLN A 408 27.42 -13.63 -6.72
C GLN A 408 26.00 -13.27 -6.27
N THR A 409 25.77 -13.58 -5.00
CA THR A 409 24.80 -13.00 -4.07
C THR A 409 24.63 -11.49 -4.25
N PHE A 410 23.40 -11.02 -4.50
CA PHE A 410 23.09 -9.59 -4.45
C PHE A 410 22.82 -9.17 -3.00
N ASP A 411 23.83 -8.56 -2.41
CA ASP A 411 23.77 -7.74 -1.21
C ASP A 411 22.92 -6.49 -1.51
N LEU A 412 21.89 -6.21 -0.72
CA LEU A 412 21.05 -5.01 -0.89
C LEU A 412 21.70 -3.84 -0.16
N GLN A 413 22.73 -3.29 -0.78
CA GLN A 413 23.29 -2.01 -0.38
C GLN A 413 22.34 -0.88 -0.82
N SER A 414 22.12 0.10 0.06
CA SER A 414 21.48 1.36 -0.31
C SER A 414 22.40 2.09 -1.29
N LEU A 415 21.91 2.41 -2.50
CA LEU A 415 22.66 3.20 -3.46
C LEU A 415 22.28 4.68 -3.34
N ASP A 416 23.19 5.48 -2.79
CA ASP A 416 23.13 6.94 -2.80
C ASP A 416 23.96 7.44 -3.98
N VAL A 417 23.31 8.16 -4.91
CA VAL A 417 23.99 8.76 -6.07
C VAL A 417 24.10 10.26 -5.84
N GLN A 418 25.21 10.88 -6.24
CA GLN A 418 25.23 12.34 -6.42
C GLN A 418 24.87 12.69 -7.86
N LEU A 419 24.00 13.68 -8.01
CA LEU A 419 23.52 14.13 -9.32
C LEU A 419 23.98 15.57 -9.60
N ARG A 420 24.29 15.84 -10.86
CA ARG A 420 24.48 17.19 -11.40
C ARG A 420 23.33 17.53 -12.34
N LEU A 421 22.68 18.68 -12.13
CA LEU A 421 21.68 19.18 -13.06
C LEU A 421 22.35 19.62 -14.37
N LEU A 422 21.94 19.02 -15.49
CA LEU A 422 22.42 19.39 -16.83
C LEU A 422 21.49 20.39 -17.50
N ALA A 423 20.18 20.13 -17.47
CA ALA A 423 19.18 20.98 -18.10
C ALA A 423 17.88 20.97 -17.30
N LYS A 424 17.16 22.08 -17.32
CA LYS A 424 15.87 22.28 -16.65
C LYS A 424 14.93 23.03 -17.57
N SER A 425 13.84 22.41 -17.98
CA SER A 425 12.81 23.11 -18.71
C SER A 425 12.09 24.15 -17.85
N VAL A 426 11.60 25.20 -18.49
CA VAL A 426 10.85 26.30 -17.87
C VAL A 426 9.52 26.40 -18.60
N ILE A 427 8.46 26.73 -17.86
CA ILE A 427 7.17 27.08 -18.42
C ILE A 427 7.10 28.60 -18.46
N ASP A 428 7.08 29.19 -19.65
CA ASP A 428 6.91 30.63 -19.83
C ASP A 428 5.43 31.04 -19.83
N GLU A 429 5.18 32.35 -19.80
CA GLU A 429 3.83 32.91 -19.73
C GLU A 429 2.97 32.59 -20.95
N GLU A 430 3.58 32.43 -22.12
CA GLU A 430 2.91 32.09 -23.37
C GLU A 430 2.42 30.63 -23.31
N THR A 431 3.30 29.71 -22.94
CA THR A 431 3.00 28.28 -22.76
C THR A 431 1.92 28.05 -21.71
N ALA A 432 1.93 28.82 -20.62
CA ALA A 432 0.93 28.74 -19.55
C ALA A 432 -0.47 29.17 -20.00
N LYS A 433 -0.58 30.06 -21.00
CA LYS A 433 -1.86 30.52 -21.57
C LYS A 433 -2.41 29.54 -22.59
N GLU A 434 -1.56 28.92 -23.41
CA GLU A 434 -1.98 28.05 -24.52
C GLU A 434 -2.24 26.60 -24.10
N ASN A 435 -1.59 26.11 -23.05
CA ASN A 435 -1.65 24.71 -22.66
C ASN A 435 -2.37 24.53 -21.32
N LYS A 436 -3.36 23.63 -21.28
CA LYS A 436 -4.04 23.31 -20.02
C LYS A 436 -3.16 22.50 -19.07
N ASN A 437 -2.24 21.68 -19.59
CA ASN A 437 -1.33 20.86 -18.81
C ASN A 437 0.06 20.87 -19.46
N ALA A 438 1.11 20.95 -18.64
CA ALA A 438 2.49 20.85 -19.09
C ALA A 438 3.36 20.32 -17.95
N PHE A 439 4.50 19.69 -18.25
CA PHE A 439 5.43 19.23 -17.21
C PHE A 439 6.79 19.90 -17.31
N ILE A 440 7.44 20.03 -16.15
CA ILE A 440 8.84 20.44 -16.08
C ILE A 440 9.70 19.19 -16.18
N MET A 441 10.67 19.17 -17.08
CA MET A 441 11.62 18.08 -17.23
C MET A 441 13.01 18.56 -16.86
N ASN A 442 13.66 17.79 -16.01
CA ASN A 442 15.05 17.97 -15.68
C ASN A 442 15.88 16.81 -16.18
N GLN A 443 17.03 17.11 -16.75
CA GLN A 443 18.05 16.12 -17.06
C GLN A 443 19.17 16.21 -16.04
N TYR A 444 19.52 15.09 -15.44
CA TYR A 444 20.59 14.95 -14.47
C TYR A 444 21.69 14.04 -15.00
N LEU A 445 22.94 14.32 -14.62
CA LEU A 445 24.10 13.46 -14.79
C LEU A 445 24.45 12.80 -13.46
N ILE A 446 24.69 11.50 -13.43
CA ILE A 446 25.25 10.82 -12.26
C ILE A 446 26.74 11.12 -12.21
N ILE A 447 27.20 11.71 -11.10
CA ILE A 447 28.60 12.13 -10.93
C ILE A 447 29.36 11.30 -9.89
N SER A 448 28.65 10.67 -8.94
CA SER A 448 29.24 9.70 -8.01
C SER A 448 28.17 8.78 -7.42
N ASN A 449 28.59 7.69 -6.79
CA ASN A 449 27.73 6.86 -5.95
C ASN A 449 28.47 6.38 -4.70
N ASN A 450 27.72 5.96 -3.68
CA ASN A 450 28.26 5.46 -2.41
C ASN A 450 28.80 4.02 -2.48
N THR A 451 28.71 3.34 -3.62
CA THR A 451 29.23 1.99 -3.82
C THR A 451 30.64 1.95 -4.42
N GLY A 452 31.19 3.10 -4.82
CA GLY A 452 32.49 3.20 -5.50
C GLY A 452 32.52 2.61 -6.91
N SER A 453 31.36 2.19 -7.45
CA SER A 453 31.25 1.64 -8.81
C SER A 453 31.24 2.77 -9.85
N GLU A 454 32.10 2.70 -10.85
CA GLU A 454 32.09 3.64 -11.99
C GLU A 454 30.95 3.35 -12.98
N GLU A 455 30.23 2.23 -12.84
CA GLU A 455 29.29 1.72 -13.85
C GLU A 455 28.06 2.62 -14.07
N LEU A 456 27.74 3.48 -13.10
CA LEU A 456 26.65 4.45 -13.18
C LEU A 456 27.14 5.88 -13.44
N ILE A 457 28.43 6.16 -13.30
CA ILE A 457 28.98 7.51 -13.45
C ILE A 457 28.94 7.91 -14.93
N GLY A 458 28.41 9.10 -15.23
CA GLY A 458 28.27 9.60 -16.59
C GLY A 458 26.92 9.32 -17.26
N GLU A 459 26.07 8.50 -16.63
CA GLU A 459 24.72 8.21 -17.15
C GLU A 459 23.75 9.38 -16.93
N LYS A 460 22.81 9.55 -17.87
CA LYS A 460 21.81 10.64 -17.85
C LYS A 460 20.44 10.14 -17.41
N ILE A 461 19.80 10.88 -16.51
CA ILE A 461 18.44 10.60 -16.03
C ILE A 461 17.53 11.79 -16.34
N ASN A 462 16.44 11.54 -17.07
CA ASN A 462 15.36 12.50 -17.24
C ASN A 462 14.30 12.31 -16.15
N VAL A 463 13.98 13.38 -15.43
CA VAL A 463 13.00 13.42 -14.35
C VAL A 463 11.96 14.49 -14.67
N VAL A 464 10.73 14.05 -14.91
CA VAL A 464 9.54 14.91 -14.97
C VAL A 464 9.20 15.35 -13.57
N ARG A 465 8.81 16.60 -13.38
CA ARG A 465 8.33 17.20 -12.13
C ARG A 465 7.11 18.03 -12.47
N ALA A 466 6.14 18.12 -11.57
CA ALA A 466 4.90 18.88 -11.81
C ALA A 466 5.16 20.27 -12.43
N GLY A 467 4.36 20.64 -13.42
CA GLY A 467 4.43 21.91 -14.13
C GLY A 467 3.09 22.65 -14.07
N LEU A 468 2.33 22.65 -15.16
CA LEU A 468 0.99 23.23 -15.26
C LEU A 468 -0.08 22.15 -15.07
N ILE A 469 -1.08 22.41 -14.22
CA ILE A 469 -2.28 21.57 -14.10
C ILE A 469 -3.52 22.47 -14.24
N ASN A 470 -4.33 22.21 -15.27
CA ASN A 470 -5.50 23.00 -15.62
C ASN A 470 -5.24 24.52 -15.71
N GLY A 471 -4.16 24.93 -16.39
CA GLY A 471 -3.81 26.34 -16.56
C GLY A 471 -3.12 26.98 -15.35
N ARG A 472 -2.94 26.26 -14.25
CA ARG A 472 -2.29 26.78 -13.02
C ARG A 472 -0.88 26.21 -12.88
N VAL A 473 0.10 27.09 -12.68
CA VAL A 473 1.47 26.71 -12.34
C VAL A 473 1.48 26.05 -10.96
N VAL A 474 1.94 24.81 -10.89
CA VAL A 474 2.13 24.06 -9.65
C VAL A 474 3.59 24.16 -9.24
N LYS A 475 3.83 24.36 -7.94
CA LYS A 475 5.20 24.42 -7.40
C LYS A 475 5.94 23.12 -7.71
N GLU A 476 7.16 23.26 -8.24
CA GLU A 476 8.09 22.17 -8.49
C GLU A 476 8.25 21.29 -7.24
N LYS A 477 8.09 19.97 -7.43
CA LYS A 477 8.18 19.00 -6.34
C LYS A 477 9.58 18.37 -6.29
N PRO A 478 10.05 17.94 -5.10
CA PRO A 478 11.33 17.25 -4.97
C PRO A 478 11.44 16.01 -5.87
N ILE A 479 12.67 15.67 -6.27
CA ILE A 479 12.95 14.41 -6.98
C ILE A 479 12.58 13.24 -6.07
N GLY A 480 11.80 12.29 -6.58
CA GLY A 480 11.28 11.15 -5.79
C GLY A 480 9.89 11.39 -5.20
N SER A 481 9.29 12.56 -5.43
CA SER A 481 7.88 12.79 -5.11
C SER A 481 6.93 12.14 -6.14
N ILE A 482 5.67 12.02 -5.76
CA ILE A 482 4.56 11.42 -6.55
C ILE A 482 4.29 12.14 -7.88
N PHE A 483 4.69 13.41 -7.94
CA PHE A 483 4.61 14.25 -9.13
C PHE A 483 5.88 14.20 -9.97
N SER A 484 6.84 13.35 -9.57
CA SER A 484 8.08 13.14 -10.30
C SER A 484 8.12 11.78 -10.99
N VAL A 485 8.26 11.78 -12.31
CA VAL A 485 8.29 10.55 -13.12
C VAL A 485 9.64 10.45 -13.81
N LYS A 486 10.36 9.35 -13.58
CA LYS A 486 11.63 9.07 -14.26
C LYS A 486 11.32 8.51 -15.65
N LEU A 487 11.80 9.16 -16.69
CA LEU A 487 11.48 8.81 -18.09
C LEU A 487 12.58 8.04 -18.82
N SER A 488 13.82 8.08 -18.34
CA SER A 488 14.93 7.38 -19.00
C SER A 488 15.30 6.11 -18.23
N PRO A 489 15.30 4.93 -18.87
CA PRO A 489 15.75 3.71 -18.22
C PRO A 489 17.28 3.65 -18.27
N LEU A 490 17.91 3.45 -17.11
CA LEU A 490 19.19 2.78 -17.05
C LEU A 490 18.93 1.36 -17.56
N LYS A 491 19.18 1.10 -18.85
CA LYS A 491 18.83 -0.17 -19.53
C LYS A 491 19.34 -1.41 -18.78
N LYS A 492 20.40 -1.24 -17.98
CA LYS A 492 21.02 -2.29 -17.16
C LYS A 492 20.45 -2.43 -15.74
N TYR A 493 19.66 -1.47 -15.27
CA TYR A 493 19.16 -1.42 -13.88
C TYR A 493 17.70 -0.96 -13.79
N PRO A 494 16.74 -1.82 -14.18
CA PRO A 494 15.31 -1.52 -14.09
C PRO A 494 14.82 -1.22 -12.65
N SER A 495 15.55 -1.70 -11.64
CA SER A 495 15.30 -1.45 -10.22
C SER A 495 15.42 0.03 -9.84
N LEU A 496 16.26 0.81 -10.54
CA LEU A 496 16.49 2.23 -10.25
C LEU A 496 15.26 3.12 -10.52
N LEU A 497 14.29 2.64 -11.31
CA LEU A 497 12.99 3.29 -11.47
C LEU A 497 12.24 3.37 -10.13
N ASN A 498 12.44 2.39 -9.24
CA ASN A 498 11.68 2.24 -7.99
C ASN A 498 12.40 2.78 -6.75
N TRP A 499 13.60 3.37 -6.90
CA TRP A 499 14.42 3.82 -5.77
C TRP A 499 14.27 5.32 -5.50
N THR A 500 14.19 5.70 -4.21
CA THR A 500 14.21 7.11 -3.80
C THR A 500 15.63 7.66 -3.98
N ILE A 501 15.82 8.60 -4.92
CA ILE A 501 17.11 9.27 -5.09
C ILE A 501 17.14 10.43 -4.09
N LYS A 502 17.97 10.32 -3.04
CA LYS A 502 18.34 11.49 -2.24
C LYS A 502 19.38 12.29 -3.02
N ASN A 503 19.23 13.61 -3.07
CA ASN A 503 20.33 14.44 -3.55
C ASN A 503 20.34 15.87 -3.03
N ASP A 504 21.53 16.25 -2.56
CA ASP A 504 22.00 17.61 -2.41
C ASP A 504 22.57 18.09 -3.76
N LEU A 505 21.83 18.94 -4.46
CA LEU A 505 22.23 19.44 -5.78
C LEU A 505 23.01 20.75 -5.65
N THR A 506 24.11 20.88 -6.41
CA THR A 506 24.75 22.17 -6.73
C THR A 506 24.22 22.72 -8.06
N ILE A 507 24.05 24.04 -8.12
CA ILE A 507 23.34 24.77 -9.18
C ILE A 507 24.16 24.79 -10.49
N SER A 508 23.50 24.57 -11.63
CA SER A 508 24.09 24.76 -12.98
C SER A 508 23.03 25.24 -14.00
N LYS A 509 23.51 25.84 -15.09
CA LYS A 509 22.83 26.76 -16.04
C LYS A 509 21.53 26.23 -16.67
N LYS A 510 20.61 27.17 -16.94
CA LYS A 510 19.26 26.99 -17.50
C LYS A 510 19.31 26.74 -19.01
N GLU A 511 18.71 25.64 -19.49
CA GLU A 511 18.36 25.40 -20.89
C GLU A 511 16.95 24.81 -20.99
N THR A 512 16.14 25.34 -21.91
CA THR A 512 14.72 25.02 -22.07
C THR A 512 14.52 23.83 -23.01
N ILE A 513 13.80 22.79 -22.57
CA ILE A 513 13.43 21.61 -23.38
C ILE A 513 11.92 21.41 -23.30
N TYR A 514 11.22 21.42 -24.43
CA TYR A 514 9.76 21.26 -24.51
C TYR A 514 9.37 19.80 -24.81
N ILE A 515 8.38 19.27 -24.08
CA ILE A 515 7.72 17.99 -24.42
C ILE A 515 6.18 18.15 -24.29
N PRO A 516 5.41 18.02 -25.38
CA PRO A 516 3.95 18.10 -25.37
C PRO A 516 3.29 16.86 -24.77
N THR A 517 2.14 17.02 -24.10
CA THR A 517 1.42 15.96 -23.36
C THR A 517 0.45 15.13 -24.22
N GLN A 518 0.84 14.70 -25.42
CA GLN A 518 0.08 13.66 -26.13
C GLN A 518 0.96 12.47 -26.51
N SER A 519 1.03 11.49 -25.60
CA SER A 519 1.31 10.08 -25.89
C SER A 519 0.99 9.21 -24.67
#